data_AF-A0A920F5Z3-F1
#
_entry.id   AF-A0A920F5Z3-F1
#
_cell.length_a   1.000
_cell.length_b   1.000
_cell.length_c   1.000
_cell.angle_alpha   90.00
_cell.angle_beta   90.00
_cell.angle_gamma   90.00
#
_symmetry.space_group_name_H-M   'P 1'
#
loop_
_entity.id
_entity.type
_entity.pdbx_description
1 polymer ?
#
loop_
_entity_poly.entity_id
_entity_poly.type
_entity_poly.pdbx_seq_one_letter_code
_entity_poly.pdbx_strand_id
1 'polypeptide(L)'
;MSLLRAVATVSGFTMMSRITGFARDILIASILGAGPIADAFFIAFKFPNFFRRLTAEGAFTVAFVPTFSRLLQDKGRKDALEFAEEVISIMGIGLFLFSFL
;
A
#
# COMPACT_ATOMS: atom_id res chain seq x y z
N MET A 1 19.47 5.22 13.48
CA MET A 1 19.00 3.81 13.56
C MET A 1 20.01 2.93 12.84
N SER A 2 20.39 1.77 13.37
CA SER A 2 21.25 0.84 12.62
C SER A 2 20.49 0.32 11.40
N LEU A 3 21.16 0.20 10.25
CA LEU A 3 20.59 -0.32 9.00
C LEU A 3 19.91 -1.67 9.21
N LEU A 4 20.51 -2.55 10.01
CA LEU A 4 19.96 -3.85 10.39
C LEU A 4 18.56 -3.75 11.02
N ARG A 5 18.33 -2.77 11.91
CA ARG A 5 17.02 -2.59 12.55
C ARG A 5 15.98 -2.11 11.53
N ALA A 6 16.35 -1.16 10.66
CA ALA A 6 15.45 -0.66 9.62
C ALA A 6 15.05 -1.76 8.63
N VAL A 7 16.03 -2.55 8.16
CA VAL A 7 15.80 -3.69 7.28
C VAL A 7 14.88 -4.72 7.93
N ALA A 8 15.16 -5.10 9.18
CA ALA A 8 14.34 -6.06 9.91
C ALA A 8 12.89 -5.58 10.13
N THR A 9 12.68 -4.28 10.38
CA THR A 9 11.35 -3.71 10.53
C THR A 9 10.57 -3.73 9.21
N VAL A 10 11.17 -3.27 8.11
CA VAL A 10 10.49 -3.23 6.80
C VAL A 10 10.23 -4.63 6.26
N SER A 11 11.20 -5.54 6.37
CA SER A 11 11.02 -6.94 5.94
C SER A 11 9.99 -7.66 6.80
N GLY A 12 9.96 -7.38 8.12
CA GLY A 12 8.94 -7.91 9.03
C GLY A 12 7.53 -7.47 8.64
N PHE A 13 7.31 -6.18 8.39
CA PHE A 13 6.01 -5.69 7.91
C PHE A 13 5.64 -6.24 6.52
N THR A 14 6.62 -6.39 5.63
CA THR A 14 6.41 -6.98 4.30
C THR A 14 5.99 -8.45 4.40
N MET A 15 6.65 -9.21 5.26
CA MET A 15 6.34 -10.63 5.48
C MET A 15 4.98 -10.80 6.11
N MET A 16 4.62 -9.97 7.10
CA MET A 16 3.29 -9.95 7.71
C MET A 16 2.21 -9.73 6.65
N SER A 17 2.38 -8.72 5.80
CA SER A 17 1.46 -8.42 4.69
C SER A 17 1.30 -9.60 3.73
N ARG A 18 2.40 -10.29 3.39
CA ARG A 18 2.37 -11.49 2.54
C ARG A 18 1.63 -12.65 3.19
N ILE A 19 1.82 -12.87 4.49
CA ILE A 19 1.11 -13.94 5.23
C ILE A 19 -0.39 -13.64 5.26
N THR A 20 -0.79 -12.39 5.54
CA THR A 20 -2.20 -11.99 5.50
C THR A 20 -2.81 -12.13 4.10
N GLY A 21 -2.06 -11.78 3.05
CA GLY A 21 -2.47 -12.00 1.66
C GLY A 21 -2.64 -13.49 1.34
N PHE A 22 -1.72 -14.34 1.78
CA PHE A 22 -1.82 -15.78 1.59
C PHE A 22 -3.02 -16.38 2.33
N ALA A 23 -3.30 -15.93 3.55
CA ALA A 23 -4.50 -16.33 4.29
C ALA A 23 -5.78 -15.95 3.53
N ARG A 24 -5.82 -14.77 2.92
CA ARG A 24 -6.92 -14.35 2.04
C ARG A 24 -7.07 -15.28 0.84
N ASP A 25 -5.98 -15.67 0.20
CA ASP A 25 -6.03 -16.57 -0.97
C ASP A 25 -6.58 -17.96 -0.59
N ILE A 26 -6.21 -18.48 0.59
CA ILE A 26 -6.79 -19.72 1.14
C ILE A 26 -8.30 -19.58 1.34
N LEU A 27 -8.76 -18.46 1.91
CA LEU A 27 -10.19 -18.22 2.14
C LEU A 27 -10.96 -18.10 0.81
N ILE A 28 -10.38 -17.44 -0.19
CA ILE A 28 -10.99 -17.34 -1.53
C ILE A 28 -11.11 -18.74 -2.14
N ALA A 29 -10.05 -19.54 -2.06
CA ALA A 29 -10.04 -20.90 -2.60
C ALA A 29 -11.03 -21.82 -1.87
N SER A 30 -11.20 -21.68 -0.55
CA SER A 30 -12.14 -22.50 0.22
C SER A 30 -13.61 -22.11 -0.01
N ILE A 31 -13.90 -20.83 -0.24
CA ILE A 31 -15.27 -20.33 -0.44
C ILE A 31 -15.71 -20.44 -1.90
N LEU A 32 -14.87 -20.02 -2.85
CA LEU A 32 -15.22 -19.99 -4.28
C LEU A 32 -14.81 -21.25 -5.04
N GLY A 33 -13.85 -22.03 -4.52
CA GLY A 33 -13.29 -23.19 -5.21
C GLY A 33 -12.49 -22.81 -6.47
N ALA A 34 -12.20 -23.82 -7.28
CA ALA A 34 -11.63 -23.64 -8.62
C ALA A 34 -12.76 -23.71 -9.65
N GLY A 35 -13.11 -22.57 -10.26
CA GLY A 35 -14.17 -22.51 -11.25
C GLY A 35 -14.42 -21.10 -11.81
N PRO A 36 -15.38 -20.94 -12.73
CA PRO A 36 -15.60 -19.69 -13.46
C PRO A 36 -15.87 -18.47 -12.57
N ILE A 37 -16.46 -18.67 -11.39
CA ILE A 37 -16.73 -17.59 -10.41
C ILE A 37 -15.43 -17.07 -9.81
N ALA A 38 -14.50 -17.97 -9.44
CA ALA A 38 -13.19 -17.58 -8.93
C ALA A 38 -12.38 -16.84 -10.01
N ASP A 39 -12.43 -17.32 -11.26
CA ASP A 39 -11.76 -16.66 -12.39
C ASP A 39 -12.31 -15.25 -12.62
N ALA A 40 -13.64 -15.09 -12.63
CA ALA A 40 -14.29 -13.79 -12.75
C ALA A 40 -13.91 -12.85 -11.60
N PHE A 41 -13.88 -13.36 -10.36
CA PHE A 41 -13.43 -12.60 -9.20
C PHE A 41 -11.99 -12.12 -9.36
N PHE A 42 -11.06 -13.00 -9.73
CA PHE A 42 -9.66 -12.61 -9.91
C PHE A 42 -9.46 -11.63 -11.06
N ILE A 43 -10.20 -11.79 -12.17
CA ILE A 43 -10.17 -10.84 -13.29
C ILE A 43 -10.68 -9.47 -12.83
N ALA A 44 -11.82 -9.41 -12.16
CA ALA A 44 -12.36 -8.17 -11.61
C ALA A 44 -11.37 -7.52 -10.63
N PHE A 45 -10.71 -8.33 -9.80
CA PHE A 45 -9.76 -7.84 -8.79
C PHE A 45 -8.42 -7.38 -9.38
N LYS A 46 -8.09 -7.70 -10.65
CA LYS A 46 -6.87 -7.23 -11.32
C LYS A 46 -6.89 -5.73 -11.59
N PHE A 47 -8.03 -5.19 -12.01
CA PHE A 47 -8.16 -3.77 -12.34
C PHE A 47 -7.84 -2.83 -11.16
N PRO A 48 -8.48 -2.95 -9.99
CA PRO A 48 -8.15 -2.12 -8.83
C PRO A 48 -6.72 -2.37 -8.34
N ASN A 49 -6.24 -3.62 -8.39
CA ASN A 49 -4.85 -3.92 -8.03
C ASN A 49 -3.84 -3.25 -8.93
N PHE A 50 -4.09 -3.19 -10.23
CA PHE A 50 -3.20 -2.55 -11.19
C PHE A 50 -3.05 -1.06 -10.87
N PHE A 51 -4.18 -0.37 -10.62
CA PHE A 51 -4.17 1.02 -10.17
C PHE A 51 -3.39 1.21 -8.87
N ARG A 52 -3.68 0.39 -7.84
CA ARG A 52 -2.95 0.42 -6.57
C ARG A 52 -1.45 0.23 -6.76
N ARG A 53 -1.03 -0.66 -7.67
CA ARG A 53 0.38 -0.93 -7.97
C ARG A 53 1.06 0.26 -8.63
N LEU A 54 0.39 0.89 -9.59
CA LEU A 54 0.91 2.03 -10.33
C LEU A 54 1.06 3.26 -9.44
N THR A 55 0.03 3.59 -8.66
CA THR A 55 -0.03 4.85 -7.92
C THR A 55 0.60 4.76 -6.53
N ALA A 56 0.32 3.70 -5.76
CA ALA A 56 0.60 3.66 -4.33
C ALA A 56 1.83 2.82 -3.93
N GLU A 57 2.17 1.75 -4.65
CA GLU A 57 3.34 0.92 -4.31
C GLU A 57 4.66 1.52 -4.84
N GLY A 58 4.71 1.85 -6.13
CA GLY A 58 5.95 2.27 -6.81
C GLY A 58 6.15 3.78 -6.84
N ALA A 59 5.26 4.50 -7.54
CA ALA A 59 5.42 5.93 -7.80
C ALA A 59 5.37 6.76 -6.50
N PHE A 60 4.43 6.42 -5.61
CA PHE A 60 4.28 7.10 -4.33
C PHE A 60 5.54 7.03 -3.48
N THR A 61 6.06 5.83 -3.21
CA THR A 61 7.24 5.65 -2.33
C THR A 61 8.46 6.40 -2.86
N VAL A 62 8.66 6.39 -4.19
CA VAL A 62 9.79 7.07 -4.86
C VAL A 62 9.71 8.59 -4.72
N ALA A 63 8.51 9.19 -4.77
CA ALA A 63 8.33 10.63 -4.61
C ALA A 63 8.23 11.08 -3.15
N PHE A 64 7.51 10.31 -2.32
CA PHE A 64 7.18 10.67 -0.94
C PHE A 64 8.40 10.59 -0.02
N VAL A 65 9.13 9.46 -0.01
CA VAL A 65 10.20 9.23 0.97
C VAL A 65 11.32 10.28 0.88
N PRO A 66 11.85 10.63 -0.31
CA PRO A 66 12.88 11.67 -0.42
C PRO A 66 12.36 13.06 -0.03
N THR A 67 11.12 13.39 -0.40
CA THR A 67 10.51 14.70 -0.11
C THR A 67 10.25 14.87 1.38
N PHE A 68 9.64 13.86 2.02
CA PHE A 68 9.43 13.83 3.46
C PHE A 68 10.76 13.89 4.22
N SER A 69 11.77 13.12 3.80
CA SER A 69 13.08 13.13 4.44
C SER A 69 13.77 14.49 4.36
N ARG A 70 13.63 15.18 3.21
CA ARG A 70 14.16 16.53 3.01
C ARG A 70 13.44 17.55 3.89
N LEU A 71 12.10 17.53 3.92
CA LEU A 71 11.32 18.42 4.80
C LEU A 71 11.67 18.20 6.28
N LEU A 72 11.83 16.95 6.68
CA LEU A 72 12.21 16.59 8.04
C LEU A 72 13.59 17.14 8.44
N GLN A 73 14.54 17.15 7.50
CA GLN A 73 15.88 17.69 7.73
C GLN A 73 15.93 19.22 7.69
N ASP A 74 15.30 19.85 6.69
CA ASP A 74 15.45 21.28 6.41
C ASP A 74 14.52 22.16 7.26
N LYS A 75 13.28 21.70 7.47
CA LYS A 75 12.21 22.47 8.12
C LYS A 75 11.75 21.88 9.45
N GLY A 76 12.23 20.68 9.77
CA GLY A 76 11.93 20.01 11.03
C GLY A 76 10.65 19.18 10.99
N ARG A 77 10.30 18.63 12.16
CA ARG A 77 9.28 17.59 12.28
C ARG A 77 7.86 18.08 11.98
N LYS A 78 7.53 19.32 12.30
CA LYS A 78 6.17 19.86 12.14
C LYS A 78 5.77 19.88 10.66
N ASP A 79 6.57 20.54 9.84
CA ASP A 79 6.34 20.67 8.40
C ASP A 79 6.33 19.31 7.68
N ALA A 80 7.19 18.38 8.09
CA ALA A 80 7.19 17.02 7.55
C ALA A 80 5.89 16.27 7.86
N LEU A 81 5.35 16.44 9.08
CA LEU A 81 4.07 15.83 9.47
C LEU A 81 2.88 16.48 8.77
N GLU A 82 2.85 17.81 8.65
CA GLU A 82 1.80 18.51 7.88
C GLU A 82 1.77 18.03 6.42
N PHE A 83 2.93 17.87 5.79
CA PHE A 83 3.02 17.28 4.45
C PHE A 83 2.50 15.84 4.40
N ALA A 84 2.85 15.00 5.38
CA ALA A 84 2.35 13.62 5.43
C ALA A 84 0.83 13.57 5.64
N GLU A 85 0.27 14.44 6.46
CA GLU A 85 -1.17 14.55 6.70
C GLU A 85 -1.93 15.00 5.44
N GLU A 86 -1.41 15.99 4.71
CA GLU A 86 -1.99 16.45 3.45
C GLU A 86 -1.99 15.32 2.41
N VAL A 87 -0.86 14.63 2.26
CA VAL A 87 -0.72 13.50 1.35
C VAL A 87 -1.67 12.36 1.71
N ILE A 88 -1.74 11.96 2.98
CA ILE A 88 -2.65 10.90 3.44
C ILE A 88 -4.11 11.30 3.23
N SER A 89 -4.45 12.57 3.45
CA SER A 89 -5.81 13.08 3.24
C SER A 89 -6.23 12.99 1.78
N ILE A 90 -5.37 13.44 0.86
CA ILE A 90 -5.62 13.35 -0.59
C ILE A 90 -5.74 11.88 -1.03
N MET A 91 -4.83 11.02 -0.56
CA MET A 91 -4.90 9.58 -0.87
C MET A 91 -6.16 8.93 -0.30
N GLY A 92 -6.54 9.27 0.93
CA GLY A 92 -7.75 8.76 1.58
C GLY A 92 -9.00 9.14 0.81
N ILE A 93 -9.15 10.41 0.42
CA ILE A 93 -10.28 10.88 -0.40
C ILE A 93 -10.26 10.19 -1.77
N GLY A 94 -9.09 10.12 -2.43
CA GLY A 94 -8.96 9.47 -3.74
C GLY A 94 -9.33 7.99 -3.70
N LEU A 95 -8.87 7.24 -2.69
CA LEU A 95 -9.22 5.84 -2.49
C LEU A 95 -10.70 5.66 -2.16
N PHE A 96 -11.27 6.55 -1.35
CA PHE A 96 -12.69 6.53 -1.04
C PHE A 96 -13.51 6.67 -2.33
N LEU A 97 -13.27 7.73 -3.11
CA LEU A 97 -13.96 7.95 -4.39
C LEU A 97 -13.78 6.79 -5.37
N PHE A 98 -12.55 6.26 -5.49
CA PHE A 98 -12.28 5.10 -6.34
C PHE A 98 -13.02 3.84 -5.88
N SER A 99 -13.30 3.67 -4.59
CA SER A 99 -14.03 2.51 -4.07
C SER A 99 -15.53 2.55 -4.39
N PHE A 100 -16.08 3.73 -4.71
CA PHE A 100 -17.48 3.91 -5.10
C PHE A 100 -17.68 4.03 -6.62
N LEU A 101 -16.59 4.10 -7.40
CA LEU A 101 -16.61 4.14 -8.87
C LEU A 101 -16.50 2.72 -9.45
#